data_AF-A0A973D7E6-F1
#
_entry.id   AF-A0A973D7E6-F1
#
_cell.length_a   1.000
_cell.length_b   1.000
_cell.length_c   1.000
_cell.angle_alpha   90.00
_cell.angle_beta   90.00
_cell.angle_gamma   90.00
#
_symmetry.space_group_name_H-M   'P 1'
#
loop_
_entity.id
_entity.type
_entity.pdbx_description
1 polymer ?
#
loop_
_entity_poly.entity_id
_entity_poly.type
_entity_poly.pdbx_seq_one_letter_code
_entity_poly.pdbx_strand_id
1 'polypeptide(L)'
;MGNQIFCPGEPDNEAILDYAPGSKERASIEQRLDSMWSETPEIPCIVDGKEIFTGNIREQRCPHDHSKVVARWHGATPEVVQL
;
A
#
# COMPACT_ATOMS: atom_id res chain seq x y z
N MET A 1 -6.49 23.43 -31.11
CA MET A 1 -7.07 22.52 -30.11
C MET A 1 -7.87 21.47 -30.87
N GLY A 2 -7.47 20.21 -30.78
CA GLY A 2 -8.10 19.12 -31.54
C GLY A 2 -9.33 18.60 -30.81
N ASN A 3 -10.49 18.61 -31.46
CA ASN A 3 -11.72 17.98 -30.96
C ASN A 3 -11.58 16.46 -31.09
N GLN A 4 -10.94 15.83 -30.11
CA GLN A 4 -10.84 14.38 -30.02
C GLN A 4 -11.82 13.87 -28.98
N ILE A 5 -12.66 12.90 -29.36
CA ILE A 5 -13.52 12.19 -28.43
C ILE A 5 -12.69 11.07 -27.82
N PHE A 6 -12.28 11.22 -26.57
CA PHE A 6 -11.62 10.17 -25.81
C PHE A 6 -12.69 9.19 -25.29
N CYS A 7 -12.77 8.00 -25.91
CA CYS A 7 -13.59 6.90 -25.42
C CYS A 7 -12.67 5.90 -24.73
N PRO A 8 -12.58 5.87 -23.38
CA PRO A 8 -11.85 4.81 -22.70
C PRO A 8 -12.45 3.45 -23.08
N GLY A 9 -11.61 2.41 -23.14
CA GLY A 9 -12.07 1.05 -23.43
C GLY A 9 -13.10 0.58 -22.40
N GLU A 10 -13.95 -0.36 -22.80
CA GLU A 10 -14.91 -0.98 -21.88
C GLU A 10 -14.14 -1.75 -20.79
N PRO A 11 -14.48 -1.59 -19.51
CA PRO A 11 -13.81 -2.30 -18.44
C PRO A 11 -14.28 -3.76 -18.39
N ASP A 12 -13.32 -4.69 -18.38
CA ASP A 12 -13.56 -6.10 -18.09
C ASP A 12 -13.32 -6.41 -16.61
N ASN A 13 -13.97 -7.45 -16.09
CA ASN A 13 -13.68 -7.97 -14.75
C ASN A 13 -12.26 -8.58 -14.71
N GLU A 14 -11.50 -8.25 -13.67
CA GLU A 14 -10.19 -8.88 -13.44
C GLU A 14 -10.34 -10.36 -13.06
N ALA A 15 -9.50 -11.20 -13.65
CA ALA A 15 -9.58 -12.65 -13.47
C ALA A 15 -9.18 -13.07 -12.05
N ILE A 16 -9.92 -14.02 -11.48
CA ILE A 16 -9.56 -14.65 -10.21
C ILE A 16 -8.47 -15.69 -10.48
N LEU A 17 -7.38 -15.62 -9.73
CA LEU A 17 -6.28 -16.58 -9.80
C LEU A 17 -6.46 -17.69 -8.75
N ASP A 18 -6.04 -18.92 -9.07
CA ASP A 18 -6.24 -20.10 -8.20
C ASP A 18 -5.14 -20.30 -7.14
N TYR A 19 -3.94 -19.72 -7.34
CA TYR A 19 -2.79 -19.90 -6.43
C TYR A 19 -2.47 -21.36 -6.12
N ALA A 20 -2.63 -22.22 -7.13
CA ALA A 20 -2.39 -23.65 -7.02
C ALA A 20 -0.93 -23.97 -6.65
N PRO A 21 -0.66 -25.13 -6.02
CA PRO A 21 0.71 -25.53 -5.71
C PRO A 21 1.61 -25.52 -6.97
N GLY A 22 2.73 -24.80 -6.89
CA GLY A 22 3.70 -24.66 -8.00
C GLY A 22 3.34 -23.60 -9.06
N SER A 23 2.23 -22.88 -8.90
CA SER A 23 1.88 -21.79 -9.82
C SER A 23 2.76 -20.54 -9.61
N LYS A 24 2.87 -19.70 -10.65
CA LYS A 24 3.74 -18.52 -10.61
C LYS A 24 3.19 -17.45 -9.66
N GLU A 25 1.88 -17.27 -9.64
CA GLU A 25 1.20 -16.34 -8.76
C GLU A 25 1.36 -16.72 -7.28
N ARG A 26 1.40 -18.03 -6.98
CA ARG A 26 1.67 -18.51 -5.62
C ARG A 26 3.11 -18.21 -5.20
N ALA A 27 4.09 -18.48 -6.05
CA ALA A 27 5.48 -18.14 -5.76
C ALA A 27 5.69 -16.63 -5.56
N SER A 28 5.01 -15.81 -6.35
CA SER A 28 5.05 -14.34 -6.25
C SER A 28 4.51 -13.84 -4.91
N ILE A 29 3.35 -14.37 -4.46
CA ILE A 29 2.75 -13.91 -3.19
C ILE A 29 3.56 -14.40 -1.98
N GLU A 30 4.08 -15.62 -2.02
CA GLU A 30 4.95 -16.16 -0.96
C GLU A 30 6.21 -15.29 -0.82
N GLN A 31 6.88 -14.95 -1.92
CA GLN A 31 8.03 -14.04 -1.91
C GLN A 31 7.68 -12.66 -1.34
N ARG A 32 6.53 -12.09 -1.73
CA ARG A 32 6.13 -10.76 -1.25
C ARG A 32 5.80 -10.78 0.24
N LEU A 33 5.16 -11.84 0.72
CA LEU A 33 4.86 -12.03 2.15
C LEU A 33 6.15 -12.06 2.96
N ASP A 34 7.16 -12.80 2.52
CA ASP A 34 8.46 -12.87 3.18
C ASP A 34 9.15 -11.49 3.23
N SER A 35 9.17 -10.76 2.10
CA SER A 35 9.73 -9.39 2.07
C SER A 35 8.99 -8.46 3.03
N MET A 36 7.65 -8.42 2.98
CA MET A 36 6.84 -7.58 3.87
C MET A 36 7.01 -7.97 5.34
N TRP A 37 7.19 -9.26 5.64
CA TRP A 37 7.41 -9.73 7.01
C TRP A 37 8.78 -9.30 7.53
N SER A 38 9.80 -9.25 6.69
CA SER A 38 11.15 -8.79 7.07
C SER A 38 11.26 -7.27 7.20
N GLU A 39 10.43 -6.53 6.47
CA GLU A 39 10.45 -5.07 6.44
C GLU A 39 9.59 -4.46 7.56
N THR A 40 9.85 -3.21 7.91
CA THR A 40 8.98 -2.38 8.76
C THR A 40 9.07 -0.94 8.27
N PRO A 41 8.37 -0.60 7.17
CA PRO A 41 8.47 0.72 6.56
C PRO A 41 7.96 1.83 7.49
N GLU A 42 8.54 3.00 7.32
CA GLU A 42 8.06 4.26 7.90
C GLU A 42 7.19 4.98 6.87
N ILE A 43 5.91 5.19 7.18
CA ILE A 43 4.88 5.68 6.27
C ILE A 43 4.58 7.16 6.59
N PRO A 44 4.92 8.10 5.68
CA PRO A 44 4.63 9.52 5.87
C PRO A 44 3.16 9.84 5.56
N CYS A 45 2.72 11.04 5.94
CA CYS A 45 1.54 11.65 5.34
C CYS A 45 1.88 12.15 3.94
N ILE A 46 1.02 11.92 2.95
CA ILE A 46 1.20 12.47 1.59
C ILE A 46 0.18 13.59 1.38
N VAL A 47 0.65 14.83 1.22
CA VAL A 47 -0.18 16.03 0.97
C VAL A 47 0.36 16.73 -0.28
N ASP A 48 -0.51 16.94 -1.28
CA ASP A 48 -0.13 17.46 -2.61
C ASP A 48 1.06 16.74 -3.25
N GLY A 49 1.10 15.42 -3.10
CA GLY A 49 2.17 14.57 -3.63
C GLY A 49 3.52 14.71 -2.91
N LYS A 50 3.58 15.43 -1.77
CA LYS A 50 4.77 15.56 -0.94
C LYS A 50 4.66 14.70 0.31
N GLU A 51 5.77 14.07 0.67
CA GLU A 51 5.90 13.27 1.88
C GLU A 51 6.17 14.18 3.09
N ILE A 52 5.35 14.04 4.13
CA ILE A 52 5.43 14.81 5.38
C ILE A 52 5.61 13.83 6.55
N PHE A 53 6.78 13.94 7.18
CA PHE A 53 7.15 13.16 8.36
C PHE A 53 6.88 14.01 9.62
N THR A 54 5.77 13.73 10.31
CA THR A 54 5.30 14.57 11.44
C THR A 54 6.02 14.32 12.76
N GLY A 55 6.84 13.25 12.85
CA GLY A 55 7.39 12.75 14.10
C GLY A 55 6.37 12.12 15.08
N ASN A 56 5.06 12.30 14.87
CA ASN A 56 4.00 11.64 15.65
C ASN A 56 3.83 10.18 15.19
N ILE A 57 4.79 9.33 15.55
CA ILE A 57 4.87 7.96 15.05
C ILE A 57 3.92 7.05 15.82
N ARG A 58 3.15 6.26 15.07
CA ARG A 58 2.31 5.17 15.57
C ARG A 58 2.68 3.86 14.89
N GLU A 59 2.42 2.75 15.55
CA GLU A 59 2.73 1.42 15.03
C GLU A 59 1.47 0.73 14.50
N GLN A 60 1.58 0.12 13.33
CA GLN A 60 0.61 -0.83 12.82
C GLN A 60 1.08 -2.24 13.15
N ARG A 61 0.25 -2.97 13.90
CA ARG A 61 0.53 -4.34 14.35
C ARG A 61 -0.23 -5.34 13.51
N CYS A 62 0.33 -6.53 13.34
CA CYS A 62 -0.33 -7.60 12.61
C CYS A 62 -1.53 -8.15 13.42
N PRO A 63 -2.75 -8.23 12.86
CA PRO A 63 -3.92 -8.70 13.61
C PRO A 63 -3.87 -10.16 14.08
N HIS A 64 -3.15 -11.03 13.34
CA HIS A 64 -2.99 -12.43 13.72
C HIS A 64 -1.74 -12.69 14.58
N ASP A 65 -0.82 -11.73 14.66
CA ASP A 65 0.34 -11.74 15.56
C ASP A 65 0.65 -10.32 16.04
N HIS A 66 0.07 -9.94 17.17
CA HIS A 66 0.17 -8.58 17.70
C HIS A 66 1.60 -8.20 18.15
N SER A 67 2.50 -9.18 18.28
CA SER A 67 3.91 -8.92 18.59
C SER A 67 4.64 -8.30 17.38
N LYS A 68 4.22 -8.65 16.16
CA LYS A 68 4.80 -8.16 14.92
C LYS A 68 4.29 -6.76 14.58
N VAL A 69 5.21 -5.81 14.51
CA VAL A 69 4.99 -4.50 13.90
C VAL A 69 5.25 -4.63 12.39
N VAL A 70 4.26 -4.26 11.59
CA VAL A 70 4.32 -4.32 10.12
C VAL A 70 4.61 -2.97 9.47
N ALA A 71 4.31 -1.88 10.17
CA ALA A 71 4.66 -0.52 9.72
C ALA A 71 4.71 0.45 10.89
N ARG A 72 5.46 1.53 10.73
CA ARG A 72 5.42 2.73 11.57
C ARG A 72 4.88 3.85 10.71
N TRP A 73 3.92 4.64 11.18
CA TRP A 73 3.30 5.69 10.37
C TRP A 73 3.21 7.01 11.11
N HIS A 74 3.28 8.10 10.35
CA HIS A 74 3.17 9.46 10.85
C HIS A 74 1.71 9.87 10.97
N GLY A 75 1.25 10.09 12.20
CA GLY A 75 -0.05 10.65 12.47
C GLY A 75 -0.16 12.09 11.96
N ALA A 76 -1.18 12.36 11.17
CA ALA A 76 -1.51 13.71 10.75
C ALA A 76 -1.81 14.58 11.99
N THR A 77 -1.20 15.76 12.03
CA THR A 77 -1.46 16.78 13.05
C THR A 77 -2.38 17.85 12.46
N PRO A 78 -3.04 18.70 13.27
CA PRO A 78 -3.89 19.77 12.75
C PRO A 78 -3.17 20.68 11.74
N GLU A 79 -1.87 20.90 11.91
CA GLU A 79 -1.06 21.70 10.99
C GLU A 79 -0.94 21.03 9.61
N VAL A 80 -0.74 19.71 9.58
CA VAL A 80 -0.62 18.94 8.32
C VAL A 80 -1.95 18.87 7.59
N VAL A 81 -3.07 18.85 8.31
CA VAL A 81 -4.43 18.81 7.71
C VAL A 81 -4.81 20.14 7.07
N GLN A 82 -4.18 21.25 7.47
CA GLN A 82 -4.47 22.60 6.96
C GLN A 82 -3.53 23.03 5.83
N LEU A 83 -2.61 22.16 5.41
CA LEU A 83 -1.77 22.34 4.22
C LEU A 83 -2.58 22.11 2.96
#